data_AF-A0A4Y2H1B7-F1
#
_entry.id   AF-A0A4Y2H1B7-F1
#
_cell.length_a   1.000
_cell.length_b   1.000
_cell.length_c   1.000
_cell.angle_alpha   90.00
_cell.angle_beta   90.00
_cell.angle_gamma   90.00
#
_symmetry.space_group_name_H-M   'P 1'
#
loop_
_entity.id
_entity.type
_entity.pdbx_description
1 polymer ?
#
loop_
_entity_poly.entity_id
_entity_poly.type
_entity_poly.pdbx_seq_one_letter_code
_entity_poly.pdbx_strand_id
1 'polypeptide(L)'
;MRNIEIDVYIQAYADDIVVMLRSTASYHFPNMSKPIMKNLEEWASSYKLSFSKEKTKYLMFKFRKKITHFPSIHLYGSRISHDKELKYLGIRLDPNLSFIPHLNKVQTNICKIYEKTRRIARATWGLMPEIVKERYSVIIERIVTYGSEIWYRGTVEQKNKLLQIQRMPLIAITKCYNTVSNEALQVLSGCAPLYLKIELEIEVAKQIKIINKEEIYEGFQNFDCEELMKPWDTISIGWIYFESSGVGLEIYTDVSKIRNQVGASYVHYYNGTETDSCLIRLGNQSTVFMAEINPNAIESTEEKRRIIIEIKKKLKLTKIQLQWVRTHNGTVGNERADALAKLAASKDQINTEFGASEAQVRYRGKELLATKWQERWNNSEKESWTKKVFKEVKFSRLYGNFYYNQVLTSHGVFGAHQKRLFGKEGGCSCGEQLETIEHILLKCKIWGKERDDWPKSWLQKDISDLVFYSPFKKGSIDILKKLMSSRLTS
;
A
#
# COMPACT_ATOMS: atom_id res chain seq x y z
N MET A 1 0.43 26.30 -40.72
CA MET A 1 1.73 25.64 -40.48
C MET A 1 2.42 26.39 -39.35
N ARG A 2 2.43 25.86 -38.13
CA ARG A 2 3.03 26.55 -36.96
C ARG A 2 4.49 26.12 -36.84
N ASN A 3 5.39 27.11 -36.87
CA ASN A 3 6.83 26.98 -36.60
C ASN A 3 7.06 26.13 -35.34
N ILE A 4 7.81 25.05 -35.47
CA ILE A 4 8.20 24.20 -34.34
C ILE A 4 9.51 24.78 -33.81
N GLU A 5 9.41 25.61 -32.78
CA GLU A 5 10.54 25.94 -31.92
C GLU A 5 11.11 24.65 -31.30
N ILE A 6 12.43 24.63 -31.22
CA ILE A 6 13.23 23.55 -30.67
C ILE A 6 12.98 23.49 -29.16
N ASP A 7 12.22 22.50 -28.68
CA ASP A 7 12.06 22.24 -27.25
C ASP A 7 13.24 21.38 -26.76
N VAL A 8 14.19 22.03 -26.09
CA VAL A 8 15.22 21.37 -25.27
C VAL A 8 14.79 21.46 -23.82
N TYR A 9 14.77 20.32 -23.14
CA TYR A 9 14.56 20.26 -21.69
C TYR A 9 15.77 19.60 -21.03
N ILE A 10 16.32 20.25 -20.00
CA ILE A 10 17.46 19.76 -19.24
C ILE A 10 17.05 19.68 -17.77
N GLN A 11 17.28 18.52 -17.17
CA GLN A 11 17.07 18.31 -15.74
C GLN A 11 18.33 17.66 -15.16
N ALA A 12 18.80 18.19 -14.05
CA ALA A 12 19.84 17.57 -13.24
C ALA A 12 19.25 17.13 -11.90
N TYR A 13 19.70 15.98 -11.40
CA TYR A 13 19.42 15.49 -10.06
C TYR A 13 20.70 14.81 -9.52
N ALA A 14 21.34 15.44 -8.53
CA ALA A 14 22.67 15.05 -8.07
C ALA A 14 23.67 14.92 -9.26
N ASP A 15 24.21 13.73 -9.51
CA ASP A 15 25.14 13.41 -10.59
C ASP A 15 24.44 13.02 -11.91
N ASP A 16 23.14 12.73 -11.89
CA ASP A 16 22.37 12.34 -13.07
C ASP A 16 21.86 13.58 -13.82
N ILE A 17 22.24 13.72 -15.10
CA ILE A 17 21.73 14.76 -16.01
C ILE A 17 20.95 14.12 -17.16
N VAL A 18 19.75 14.61 -17.40
CA VAL A 18 18.90 14.23 -18.54
C VAL A 18 18.74 15.42 -19.48
N VAL A 19 19.02 15.17 -20.75
CA VAL A 19 18.76 16.09 -21.85
C VAL A 19 17.68 15.47 -22.75
N MET A 20 16.53 16.13 -22.85
CA MET A 20 15.45 15.75 -23.75
C MET A 20 15.45 16.69 -24.95
N LEU A 21 15.53 16.10 -26.14
CA LEU A 21 15.48 16.81 -27.41
C LEU A 21 14.24 16.36 -28.18
N ARG A 22 13.49 17.33 -28.72
CA ARG A 22 12.36 17.06 -29.62
C ARG A 22 12.65 17.57 -31.03
N SER A 23 12.46 16.70 -32.02
CA SER A 23 12.60 17.04 -33.44
C SER A 23 11.61 16.23 -34.29
N THR A 24 11.26 16.74 -35.47
CA THR A 24 10.44 16.04 -36.47
C THR A 24 11.19 14.94 -37.21
N ALA A 25 12.52 15.03 -37.29
CA ALA A 25 13.36 14.07 -38.00
C ALA A 25 14.68 13.80 -37.27
N SER A 26 15.17 12.56 -37.35
CA SER A 26 16.30 12.10 -36.54
C SER A 26 17.65 12.70 -36.96
N TYR A 27 17.81 13.14 -38.20
CA TYR A 27 19.04 13.76 -38.68
C TYR A 27 19.26 15.20 -38.15
N HIS A 28 18.26 15.82 -37.51
CA HIS A 28 18.46 17.11 -36.83
C HIS A 28 19.15 16.95 -35.46
N PHE A 29 19.00 15.81 -34.78
CA PHE A 29 19.55 15.61 -33.44
C PHE A 29 21.07 15.82 -33.33
N PRO A 30 21.92 15.42 -34.28
CA PRO A 30 23.36 15.71 -34.20
C PRO A 30 23.66 17.22 -34.17
N ASN A 31 22.98 18.02 -35.00
CA ASN A 31 23.21 19.47 -35.03
C ASN A 31 22.62 20.17 -33.80
N MET A 32 21.47 19.70 -33.30
CA MET A 32 20.85 20.22 -32.08
C MET A 32 21.65 19.89 -30.81
N SER A 33 22.20 18.67 -30.73
CA SER A 33 22.93 18.21 -29.55
C SER A 33 24.32 18.82 -29.43
N LYS A 34 25.01 19.12 -30.54
CA LYS A 34 26.37 19.71 -30.54
C LYS A 34 26.55 20.91 -29.59
N PRO A 35 25.77 22.01 -29.70
CA PRO A 35 25.96 23.16 -28.81
C PRO A 35 25.64 22.83 -27.35
N ILE A 36 24.66 21.94 -27.10
CA ILE A 36 24.27 21.53 -25.76
C ILE A 36 25.38 20.73 -25.09
N MET A 37 25.94 19.74 -25.81
CA MET A 37 27.04 18.92 -25.32
C MET A 37 28.27 19.78 -25.06
N LYS A 38 28.60 20.72 -25.95
CA LYS A 38 29.70 21.67 -25.74
C LYS A 38 29.52 22.49 -24.46
N ASN A 39 28.34 23.06 -24.24
CA ASN A 39 28.07 23.83 -23.02
C ASN A 39 28.16 22.96 -21.75
N LEU A 40 27.70 21.70 -21.81
CA LEU A 40 27.84 20.76 -20.70
C LEU A 40 29.32 20.42 -20.44
N GLU A 41 30.12 20.21 -21.49
CA GLU A 41 31.56 19.93 -21.39
C GLU A 41 32.33 21.10 -20.78
N GLU A 42 32.03 22.34 -21.22
CA GLU A 42 32.61 23.57 -20.67
C GLU A 42 32.22 23.78 -19.20
N TRP A 43 30.94 23.55 -18.86
CA TRP A 43 30.46 23.57 -17.48
C TRP A 43 31.18 22.52 -16.63
N ALA A 44 31.25 21.26 -17.06
CA ALA A 44 31.94 20.23 -16.30
C ALA A 44 33.42 20.60 -16.08
N SER A 45 34.08 21.14 -17.11
CA SER A 45 35.48 21.56 -17.04
C SER A 45 35.71 22.71 -16.05
N SER A 46 34.81 23.70 -15.99
CA SER A 46 34.93 24.84 -15.05
C SER A 46 34.83 24.40 -13.58
N TYR A 47 34.10 23.31 -13.32
CA TYR A 47 33.99 22.69 -12.00
C TYR A 47 34.97 21.51 -11.78
N LYS A 48 35.93 21.28 -12.69
CA LYS A 48 36.90 20.16 -12.65
C LYS A 48 36.23 18.77 -12.59
N LEU A 49 35.08 18.63 -13.25
CA LEU A 49 34.32 17.40 -13.41
C LEU A 49 34.45 16.85 -14.84
N SER A 50 34.16 15.55 -15.01
CA SER A 50 34.04 14.93 -16.33
C SER A 50 32.89 13.94 -16.38
N PHE A 51 32.17 13.91 -17.50
CA PHE A 51 31.10 12.94 -17.70
C PHE A 51 31.66 11.57 -18.10
N SER A 52 31.10 10.52 -17.50
CA SER A 52 31.48 9.13 -17.81
C SER A 52 30.92 8.71 -19.17
N LYS A 53 31.80 8.50 -20.16
CA LYS A 53 31.44 8.05 -21.52
C LYS A 53 30.67 6.73 -21.53
N GLU A 54 30.97 5.82 -20.60
CA GLU A 54 30.30 4.50 -20.52
C GLU A 54 28.88 4.59 -19.96
N LYS A 55 28.66 5.50 -18.99
CA LYS A 55 27.35 5.72 -18.38
C LYS A 55 26.45 6.61 -19.23
N THR A 56 27.04 7.53 -20.01
CA THR A 56 26.28 8.39 -20.91
C THR A 56 25.75 7.60 -22.10
N LYS A 57 24.44 7.49 -22.17
CA LYS A 57 23.70 6.78 -23.21
C LYS A 57 22.51 7.61 -23.65
N TYR A 58 22.01 7.35 -24.84
CA TYR A 58 20.75 7.94 -25.29
C TYR A 58 19.74 6.87 -25.72
N LEU A 59 18.47 7.20 -25.54
CA LEU A 59 17.31 6.42 -25.94
C LEU A 59 16.44 7.29 -26.85
N MET A 60 15.92 6.70 -27.92
CA MET A 60 14.99 7.38 -28.80
C MET A 60 13.55 6.92 -28.57
N PHE A 61 12.65 7.87 -28.33
CA PHE A 61 11.22 7.64 -28.31
C PHE A 61 10.64 7.80 -29.71
N LYS A 62 9.78 6.88 -30.13
CA LYS A 62 9.09 6.97 -31.41
C LYS A 62 7.76 7.71 -31.24
N PHE A 63 7.45 8.64 -32.14
CA PHE A 63 6.12 9.24 -32.23
C PHE A 63 5.49 8.87 -33.59
N ARG A 64 4.58 7.88 -33.57
CA ARG A 64 3.82 7.33 -34.71
C ARG A 64 4.64 6.63 -35.81
N LYS A 65 5.80 7.16 -36.22
CA LYS A 65 6.65 6.60 -37.29
C LYS A 65 7.73 5.65 -36.73
N LYS A 66 8.13 4.67 -37.54
CA LYS A 66 9.30 3.83 -37.24
C LYS A 66 10.57 4.69 -37.32
N ILE A 67 11.49 4.47 -36.39
CA ILE A 67 12.81 5.09 -36.41
C ILE A 67 13.62 4.38 -37.50
N THR A 68 14.08 5.12 -38.50
CA THR A 68 14.89 4.59 -39.61
C THR A 68 16.38 4.88 -39.45
N HIS A 69 16.73 5.92 -38.70
CA HIS A 69 18.12 6.36 -38.54
C HIS A 69 18.38 6.80 -37.09
N PHE A 70 19.50 6.32 -36.53
CA PHE A 70 19.97 6.68 -35.20
C PHE A 70 21.07 7.76 -35.29
N PRO A 71 20.89 8.92 -34.65
CA PRO A 71 21.80 10.05 -34.78
C PRO A 71 23.17 9.78 -34.15
N SER A 72 24.23 10.30 -34.76
CA SER A 72 25.58 10.30 -34.17
C SER A 72 25.75 11.51 -33.25
N ILE A 73 25.44 11.32 -31.97
CA ILE A 73 25.64 12.32 -30.91
C ILE A 73 27.03 12.10 -30.29
N HIS A 74 27.76 13.16 -29.99
CA HIS A 74 29.13 13.09 -29.47
C HIS A 74 29.25 13.82 -28.13
N LEU A 75 30.09 13.28 -27.24
CA LEU A 75 30.51 13.87 -25.97
C LEU A 75 32.03 13.70 -25.82
N TYR A 76 32.75 14.79 -25.59
CA TYR A 76 34.22 14.86 -25.62
C TYR A 76 34.80 14.22 -26.90
N GLY A 77 34.19 14.53 -28.05
CA GLY A 77 34.53 13.96 -29.35
C GLY A 77 34.19 12.47 -29.54
N SER A 78 33.74 11.76 -28.51
CA SER A 78 33.40 10.33 -28.55
C SER A 78 31.91 10.13 -28.82
N ARG A 79 31.54 9.19 -29.70
CA ARG A 79 30.13 8.91 -30.00
C ARG A 79 29.41 8.30 -28.80
N ILE A 80 28.30 8.90 -28.39
CA ILE A 80 27.41 8.36 -27.37
C ILE A 80 26.70 7.13 -27.93
N SER A 81 26.70 6.03 -27.17
CA SER A 81 26.00 4.81 -27.57
C SER A 81 24.48 4.94 -27.47
N HIS A 82 23.77 4.42 -28.47
CA HIS A 82 22.33 4.20 -28.40
C HIS A 82 22.05 2.93 -27.60
N ASP A 83 21.12 2.99 -26.66
CA ASP A 83 20.63 1.83 -25.93
C ASP A 83 19.11 1.66 -26.10
N LYS A 84 18.63 0.43 -26.06
CA LYS A 84 17.19 0.11 -26.09
C LYS A 84 16.54 0.30 -24.71
N GLU A 85 17.34 0.44 -23.66
CA GLU A 85 16.85 0.71 -22.31
C GLU A 85 17.68 1.81 -21.67
N LEU A 86 17.03 2.77 -21.03
CA LEU A 86 17.71 3.81 -20.25
C LEU A 86 17.22 3.77 -18.81
N LYS A 87 18.15 3.68 -17.85
CA LYS A 87 17.82 3.79 -16.42
C LYS A 87 17.96 5.25 -15.99
N TYR A 88 16.92 5.80 -15.39
CA TYR A 88 16.95 7.13 -14.78
C TYR A 88 16.23 7.09 -13.43
N LEU A 89 16.87 7.55 -12.36
CA LEU A 89 16.33 7.54 -10.99
C LEU A 89 15.67 6.20 -10.60
N GLY A 90 16.34 5.08 -10.93
CA GLY A 90 15.84 3.74 -10.59
C GLY A 90 14.82 3.14 -11.57
N ILE A 91 14.17 3.93 -12.42
CA ILE A 91 13.18 3.46 -13.41
C ILE A 91 13.87 3.18 -14.74
N ARG A 92 13.46 2.11 -15.42
CA ARG A 92 13.97 1.76 -16.76
C ARG A 92 12.95 2.11 -17.83
N LEU A 93 13.37 2.95 -18.76
CA LEU A 93 12.60 3.42 -19.90
C LEU A 93 12.95 2.58 -21.12
N ASP A 94 11.93 2.15 -21.86
CA ASP A 94 12.04 1.53 -23.18
C ASP A 94 11.40 2.44 -24.25
N PRO A 95 11.69 2.25 -25.56
CA PRO A 95 11.23 3.16 -26.62
C PRO A 95 9.71 3.31 -26.72
N ASN A 96 8.97 2.31 -26.23
CA ASN A 96 7.51 2.29 -26.25
C ASN A 96 6.88 2.70 -24.92
N LEU A 97 7.69 2.99 -23.89
CA LEU A 97 7.22 3.24 -22.53
C LEU A 97 6.29 2.13 -22.03
N SER A 98 6.62 0.88 -22.37
CA SER A 98 5.90 -0.31 -21.90
C SER A 98 6.27 -0.67 -20.46
N PHE A 99 7.50 -0.33 -20.04
CA PHE A 99 8.10 -0.62 -18.74
C PHE A 99 8.19 -2.13 -18.42
N ILE A 100 8.00 -3.01 -19.40
CA ILE A 100 8.18 -4.46 -19.23
C ILE A 100 9.64 -4.80 -18.87
N PRO A 101 10.67 -4.19 -19.49
CA PRO A 101 12.05 -4.39 -19.06
C PRO A 101 12.31 -3.95 -17.61
N HIS A 102 11.66 -2.87 -17.16
CA HIS A 102 11.70 -2.45 -15.76
C HIS A 102 11.14 -3.55 -14.84
N LEU A 103 9.94 -4.05 -15.13
CA LEU A 103 9.31 -5.12 -14.36
C LEU A 103 10.12 -6.42 -14.38
N ASN A 104 10.78 -6.76 -15.49
CA ASN A 104 11.68 -7.93 -15.56
C ASN A 104 12.89 -7.77 -14.61
N LYS A 105 13.46 -6.56 -14.54
CA LYS A 105 14.57 -6.29 -13.62
C LYS A 105 14.11 -6.32 -12.16
N VAL A 106 12.95 -5.73 -11.87
CA VAL A 106 12.31 -5.78 -10.55
C VAL A 106 12.04 -7.23 -10.14
N GLN A 107 11.46 -8.04 -11.04
CA GLN A 107 11.25 -9.47 -10.81
C GLN A 107 12.57 -10.18 -10.48
N THR A 108 13.63 -9.93 -11.24
CA THR A 108 14.94 -10.55 -11.00
C THR A 108 15.48 -10.21 -9.61
N ASN A 109 15.33 -8.96 -9.17
CA ASN A 109 15.74 -8.54 -7.83
C ASN A 109 14.88 -9.21 -6.74
N ILE A 110 13.57 -9.29 -6.95
CA ILE A 110 12.65 -9.97 -6.03
C ILE A 110 12.95 -11.46 -5.94
N CYS A 111 13.26 -12.14 -7.06
CA CYS A 111 13.68 -13.53 -7.07
C CYS A 111 14.92 -13.75 -6.21
N LYS A 112 15.93 -12.88 -6.30
CA LYS A 112 17.13 -12.96 -5.44
C LYS A 112 16.81 -12.80 -3.95
N ILE A 113 15.92 -11.88 -3.59
CA ILE A 113 15.47 -11.70 -2.20
C ILE A 113 14.68 -12.93 -1.74
N TYR A 114 13.79 -13.41 -2.59
CA TYR A 114 12.95 -14.58 -2.35
C TYR A 114 13.77 -15.85 -2.15
N GLU A 115 14.81 -16.10 -2.96
CA GLU A 115 15.67 -17.28 -2.83
C GLU A 115 16.34 -17.37 -1.46
N LYS A 116 16.74 -16.22 -0.90
CA LYS A 116 17.28 -16.14 0.47
C LYS A 116 16.21 -16.49 1.50
N THR A 117 15.01 -15.92 1.38
CA THR A 117 13.88 -16.20 2.29
C THR A 117 13.40 -17.65 2.18
N ARG A 118 13.36 -18.22 0.98
CA ARG A 118 12.92 -19.59 0.70
C ARG A 118 13.77 -20.63 1.41
N ARG A 119 15.07 -20.37 1.63
CA ARG A 119 15.97 -21.28 2.36
C ARG A 119 15.54 -21.47 3.81
N ILE A 120 14.97 -20.42 4.43
CA ILE A 120 14.56 -20.39 5.85
C ILE A 120 13.04 -20.44 6.05
N ALA A 121 12.25 -20.50 4.98
CA ALA A 121 10.79 -20.60 5.00
C ALA A 121 10.34 -21.85 4.22
N ARG A 122 10.72 -23.04 4.71
CA ARG A 122 10.36 -24.31 4.08
C ARG A 122 8.91 -24.70 4.38
N ALA A 123 8.42 -25.70 3.65
CA ALA A 123 7.05 -26.19 3.74
C ALA A 123 6.67 -26.64 5.16
N THR A 124 7.50 -27.46 5.79
CA THR A 124 7.19 -28.08 7.09
C THR A 124 7.89 -27.43 8.28
N TRP A 125 8.94 -26.63 8.04
CA TRP A 125 9.72 -25.96 9.08
C TRP A 125 10.20 -24.58 8.62
N GLY A 126 10.65 -23.74 9.56
CA GLY A 126 11.21 -22.42 9.28
C GLY A 126 10.27 -21.28 9.67
N LEU A 127 10.40 -20.13 9.01
CA LEU A 127 9.66 -18.91 9.33
C LEU A 127 8.13 -19.12 9.31
N MET A 128 7.47 -18.44 10.25
CA MET A 128 6.02 -18.38 10.34
C MET A 128 5.45 -17.55 9.17
N PRO A 129 4.31 -17.94 8.57
CA PRO A 129 3.68 -17.22 7.46
C PRO A 129 3.48 -15.71 7.70
N GLU A 130 3.21 -15.33 8.94
CA GLU A 130 2.98 -13.95 9.38
C GLU A 130 4.22 -13.09 9.12
N ILE A 131 5.39 -13.58 9.53
CA ILE A 131 6.69 -12.90 9.33
C ILE A 131 7.02 -12.81 7.84
N VAL A 132 6.75 -13.87 7.08
CA VAL A 132 7.00 -13.87 5.62
C VAL A 132 6.08 -12.86 4.91
N LYS A 133 4.82 -12.78 5.33
CA LYS A 133 3.83 -11.82 4.81
C LYS A 133 4.21 -10.38 5.14
N GLU A 134 4.64 -10.12 6.38
CA GLU A 134 5.13 -8.80 6.79
C GLU A 134 6.32 -8.37 5.92
N ARG A 135 7.31 -9.24 5.73
CA ARG A 135 8.45 -8.97 4.83
C ARG A 135 8.01 -8.70 3.39
N TYR A 136 7.02 -9.44 2.89
CA TYR A 136 6.45 -9.18 1.57
C TYR A 136 5.85 -7.77 1.51
N SER A 137 5.02 -7.38 2.48
CA SER A 137 4.36 -6.06 2.48
C SER A 137 5.32 -4.89 2.72
N VAL A 138 6.34 -5.06 3.56
CA VAL A 138 7.31 -4.00 3.88
C VAL A 138 8.37 -3.85 2.79
N ILE A 139 8.85 -4.95 2.20
CA ILE A 139 9.98 -4.93 1.27
C ILE A 139 9.52 -5.07 -0.17
N ILE A 140 8.84 -6.18 -0.48
CA ILE A 140 8.56 -6.55 -1.88
C ILE A 140 7.55 -5.59 -2.49
N GLU A 141 6.46 -5.30 -1.78
CA GLU A 141 5.47 -4.34 -2.26
C GLU A 141 6.11 -2.96 -2.49
N ARG A 142 6.96 -2.48 -1.59
CA ARG A 142 7.65 -1.18 -1.71
C ARG A 142 8.64 -1.12 -2.88
N ILE A 143 9.38 -2.20 -3.14
CA ILE A 143 10.26 -2.28 -4.30
C ILE A 143 9.45 -2.19 -5.59
N VAL A 144 8.30 -2.86 -5.66
CA VAL A 144 7.46 -2.84 -6.86
C VAL A 144 6.77 -1.49 -7.02
N THR A 145 6.19 -0.93 -5.96
CA THR A 145 5.40 0.31 -6.04
C THR A 145 6.26 1.56 -6.23
N TYR A 146 7.58 1.46 -6.07
CA TYR A 146 8.50 2.56 -6.36
C TYR A 146 8.30 3.10 -7.79
N GLY A 147 7.97 4.38 -7.89
CA GLY A 147 7.76 5.06 -9.18
C GLY A 147 6.55 4.58 -9.96
N SER A 148 5.58 3.89 -9.34
CA SER A 148 4.42 3.30 -10.01
C SER A 148 3.57 4.31 -10.77
N GLU A 149 3.47 5.54 -10.27
CA GLU A 149 2.84 6.67 -10.98
C GLU A 149 3.46 6.95 -12.36
N ILE A 150 4.74 6.64 -12.52
CA ILE A 150 5.49 6.87 -13.76
C ILE A 150 5.40 5.67 -14.68
N TRP A 151 5.65 4.45 -14.18
CA TRP A 151 5.81 3.27 -15.03
C TRP A 151 4.52 2.46 -15.25
N TYR A 152 3.53 2.55 -14.37
CA TYR A 152 2.29 1.79 -14.53
C TYR A 152 1.41 2.42 -15.62
N ARG A 153 0.93 1.57 -16.53
CA ARG A 153 0.07 1.92 -17.68
C ARG A 153 -1.22 1.09 -17.72
N GLY A 154 -1.38 0.12 -16.82
CA GLY A 154 -2.59 -0.70 -16.71
C GLY A 154 -2.80 -1.68 -17.86
N THR A 155 -1.78 -1.94 -18.69
CA THR A 155 -1.90 -2.89 -19.81
C THR A 155 -2.07 -4.33 -19.32
N VAL A 156 -2.70 -5.17 -20.14
CA VAL A 156 -2.89 -6.61 -19.82
C VAL A 156 -1.54 -7.29 -19.57
N GLU A 157 -0.52 -6.96 -20.36
CA GLU A 157 0.84 -7.48 -20.21
C GLU A 157 1.44 -7.11 -18.85
N GLN A 158 1.34 -5.84 -18.43
CA GLN A 158 1.81 -5.40 -17.11
C GLN A 158 1.04 -6.09 -15.97
N LYS A 159 -0.29 -6.19 -16.06
CA LYS A 159 -1.12 -6.86 -15.06
C LYS A 159 -0.71 -8.32 -14.90
N ASN A 160 -0.52 -9.05 -16.01
CA ASN A 160 -0.04 -10.42 -16.00
C ASN A 160 1.37 -10.54 -15.42
N LYS A 161 2.27 -9.62 -15.75
CA LYS A 161 3.63 -9.61 -15.21
C LYS A 161 3.65 -9.38 -13.69
N LEU A 162 2.82 -8.47 -13.20
CA LEU A 162 2.68 -8.20 -11.76
C LEU A 162 2.11 -9.42 -11.00
N LEU A 163 1.16 -10.15 -11.59
CA LEU A 163 0.68 -11.42 -11.04
C LEU A 163 1.79 -12.48 -10.97
N GLN A 164 2.64 -12.57 -12.00
CA GLN A 164 3.81 -13.47 -11.98
C GLN A 164 4.83 -13.09 -10.90
N ILE A 165 5.11 -11.79 -10.73
CA ILE A 165 6.01 -11.29 -9.69
C ILE A 165 5.45 -11.62 -8.30
N GLN A 166 4.15 -11.39 -8.09
CA GLN A 166 3.49 -11.60 -6.81
C GLN A 166 3.41 -13.10 -6.43
N ARG A 167 3.23 -13.99 -7.41
CA ARG A 167 3.02 -15.42 -7.19
C ARG A 167 4.11 -16.06 -6.30
N MET A 168 5.38 -15.76 -6.57
CA MET A 168 6.49 -16.40 -5.88
C MET A 168 6.48 -16.13 -4.35
N PRO A 169 6.39 -14.88 -3.88
CA PRO A 169 6.17 -14.57 -2.46
C PRO A 169 4.92 -15.22 -1.87
N LEU A 170 3.79 -15.21 -2.56
CA LEU A 170 2.54 -15.76 -2.01
C LEU A 170 2.62 -17.28 -1.79
N ILE A 171 3.33 -18.00 -2.66
CA ILE A 171 3.62 -19.41 -2.46
C ILE A 171 4.45 -19.63 -1.19
N ALA A 172 5.43 -18.76 -0.89
CA ALA A 172 6.19 -18.89 0.36
C ALA A 172 5.36 -18.55 1.62
N ILE A 173 4.46 -17.57 1.53
CA ILE A 173 3.55 -17.21 2.63
C ILE A 173 2.61 -18.36 2.93
N THR A 174 1.91 -18.84 1.89
CA THR A 174 0.90 -19.90 2.03
C THR A 174 1.52 -21.29 2.15
N LYS A 175 2.75 -21.48 1.71
CA LYS A 175 3.37 -22.82 1.59
C LYS A 175 2.52 -23.76 0.71
N CYS A 176 1.74 -23.23 -0.23
CA CYS A 176 0.97 -24.05 -1.17
C CYS A 176 1.85 -24.69 -2.25
N TYR A 177 1.30 -25.65 -2.99
CA TYR A 177 1.94 -26.16 -4.20
C TYR A 177 2.00 -25.10 -5.31
N ASN A 178 3.01 -25.20 -6.18
CA ASN A 178 3.19 -24.34 -7.35
C ASN A 178 2.06 -24.43 -8.38
N THR A 179 1.10 -25.33 -8.22
CA THR A 179 -0.02 -25.58 -9.13
C THR A 179 -1.29 -24.86 -8.69
N VAL A 180 -1.35 -24.36 -7.46
CA VAL A 180 -2.49 -23.57 -6.93
C VAL A 180 -2.62 -22.26 -7.69
N SER A 181 -3.82 -21.83 -8.06
CA SER A 181 -4.00 -20.60 -8.83
C SER A 181 -3.53 -19.34 -8.07
N ASN A 182 -3.28 -18.25 -8.81
CA ASN A 182 -2.93 -16.96 -8.20
C ASN A 182 -4.04 -16.43 -7.29
N GLU A 183 -5.31 -16.69 -7.63
CA GLU A 183 -6.47 -16.19 -6.89
C GLU A 183 -6.62 -16.89 -5.54
N ALA A 184 -6.49 -18.22 -5.51
CA ALA A 184 -6.48 -18.96 -4.25
C ALA A 184 -5.31 -18.53 -3.36
N LEU A 185 -4.11 -18.32 -3.94
CA LEU A 185 -2.95 -17.83 -3.18
C LEU A 185 -3.21 -16.45 -2.56
N GLN A 186 -3.78 -15.52 -3.31
CA GLN A 186 -4.14 -14.17 -2.85
C GLN A 186 -5.14 -14.22 -1.70
N VAL A 187 -6.19 -15.02 -1.84
CA VAL A 187 -7.21 -15.21 -0.80
C VAL A 187 -6.59 -15.80 0.45
N LEU A 188 -5.86 -16.92 0.34
CA LEU A 188 -5.23 -17.60 1.48
C LEU A 188 -4.20 -16.74 2.21
N SER A 189 -3.39 -15.99 1.47
CA SER A 189 -2.36 -15.13 2.05
C SER A 189 -2.94 -13.82 2.58
N GLY A 190 -4.20 -13.48 2.28
CA GLY A 190 -4.78 -12.19 2.60
C GLY A 190 -4.13 -11.04 1.83
N CYS A 191 -3.58 -11.28 0.64
CA CYS A 191 -2.91 -10.28 -0.18
C CYS A 191 -3.70 -10.02 -1.46
N ALA A 192 -4.19 -8.78 -1.63
CA ALA A 192 -4.89 -8.39 -2.85
C ALA A 192 -3.96 -8.47 -4.08
N PRO A 193 -4.53 -8.61 -5.30
CA PRO A 193 -3.75 -8.56 -6.54
C PRO A 193 -2.87 -7.30 -6.62
N LEU A 194 -1.58 -7.51 -6.89
CA LEU A 194 -0.58 -6.43 -6.84
C LEU A 194 -0.91 -5.27 -7.78
N TYR A 195 -1.42 -5.55 -8.98
CA TYR A 195 -1.81 -4.51 -9.94
C TYR A 195 -3.02 -3.68 -9.47
N LEU A 196 -4.01 -4.29 -8.79
CA LEU A 196 -5.15 -3.56 -8.23
C LEU A 196 -4.68 -2.62 -7.12
N LYS A 197 -3.76 -3.10 -6.28
CA LYS A 197 -3.15 -2.29 -5.23
C LYS A 197 -2.41 -1.09 -5.81
N ILE A 198 -1.56 -1.30 -6.83
CA ILE A 198 -0.85 -0.21 -7.51
C ILE A 198 -1.82 0.81 -8.12
N GLU A 199 -2.85 0.34 -8.82
CA GLU A 199 -3.84 1.21 -9.45
C GLU A 199 -4.51 2.15 -8.43
N LEU A 200 -4.89 1.61 -7.27
CA LEU A 200 -5.52 2.39 -6.21
C LEU A 200 -4.54 3.26 -5.42
N GLU A 201 -3.30 2.81 -5.21
CA GLU A 201 -2.25 3.65 -4.60
C GLU A 201 -1.94 4.86 -5.47
N ILE A 202 -1.91 4.71 -6.81
CA ILE A 202 -1.72 5.84 -7.74
C ILE A 202 -2.91 6.81 -7.65
N GLU A 203 -4.14 6.30 -7.58
CA GLU A 203 -5.33 7.14 -7.48
C GLU A 203 -5.37 7.92 -6.17
N VAL A 204 -5.12 7.24 -5.04
CA VAL A 204 -4.99 7.85 -3.72
C VAL A 204 -3.89 8.90 -3.71
N ALA A 205 -2.72 8.62 -4.30
CA ALA A 205 -1.61 9.56 -4.34
C ALA A 205 -1.94 10.82 -5.16
N LYS A 206 -2.71 10.70 -6.25
CA LYS A 206 -3.20 11.87 -7.01
C LYS A 206 -4.13 12.73 -6.18
N GLN A 207 -5.10 12.13 -5.50
CA GLN A 207 -6.03 12.86 -4.64
C GLN A 207 -5.29 13.59 -3.51
N ILE A 208 -4.33 12.93 -2.87
CA ILE A 208 -3.51 13.54 -1.83
C ILE A 208 -2.69 14.72 -2.37
N LYS A 209 -2.12 14.62 -3.57
CA LYS A 209 -1.41 15.76 -4.18
C LYS A 209 -2.31 16.97 -4.44
N ILE A 210 -3.60 16.76 -4.67
CA ILE A 210 -4.60 17.82 -4.82
C ILE A 210 -4.90 18.41 -3.45
N ILE A 211 -5.21 17.56 -2.46
CA ILE A 211 -5.42 17.95 -1.06
C ILE A 211 -4.25 18.80 -0.54
N ASN A 212 -3.01 18.41 -0.78
CA ASN A 212 -1.87 19.14 -0.21
C ASN A 212 -1.66 20.52 -0.84
N LYS A 213 -2.37 20.86 -1.93
CA LYS A 213 -2.21 22.13 -2.66
C LYS A 213 -3.42 23.05 -2.60
N GLU A 214 -4.62 22.50 -2.48
CA GLU A 214 -5.86 23.27 -2.58
C GLU A 214 -6.38 23.68 -1.20
N GLU A 215 -6.68 24.96 -0.99
CA GLU A 215 -7.30 25.44 0.26
C GLU A 215 -8.73 24.94 0.45
N ILE A 216 -9.41 24.64 -0.67
CA ILE A 216 -10.77 24.11 -0.70
C ILE A 216 -10.72 22.77 -1.42
N TYR A 217 -11.22 21.71 -0.79
CA TYR A 217 -11.29 20.37 -1.35
C TYR A 217 -12.69 19.80 -1.19
N GLU A 218 -13.26 19.23 -2.25
CA GLU A 218 -14.66 18.76 -2.31
C GLU A 218 -15.70 19.85 -1.94
N GLY A 219 -15.37 21.13 -2.15
CA GLY A 219 -16.24 22.27 -1.80
C GLY A 219 -16.16 22.73 -0.35
N PHE A 220 -15.28 22.13 0.45
CA PHE A 220 -15.11 22.41 1.88
C PHE A 220 -13.70 22.91 2.19
N GLN A 221 -13.52 23.53 3.36
CA GLN A 221 -12.20 23.95 3.81
C GLN A 221 -11.27 22.74 3.94
N ASN A 222 -10.05 22.85 3.46
CA ASN A 222 -9.09 21.75 3.50
C ASN A 222 -8.17 21.85 4.72
N PHE A 223 -8.22 20.81 5.56
CA PHE A 223 -7.39 20.72 6.77
C PHE A 223 -5.93 20.34 6.48
N ASP A 224 -5.69 19.58 5.40
CA ASP A 224 -4.37 19.01 5.08
C ASP A 224 -3.61 19.80 3.99
N CYS A 225 -4.12 20.98 3.61
CA CYS A 225 -3.42 21.88 2.69
C CYS A 225 -2.04 22.25 3.27
N GLU A 226 -0.98 22.05 2.48
CA GLU A 226 0.41 22.25 2.93
C GLU A 226 0.95 23.63 2.52
N GLU A 227 1.73 24.25 3.42
CA GLU A 227 2.54 25.43 3.14
C GLU A 227 4.02 25.05 3.22
N LEU A 228 4.76 25.28 2.13
CA LEU A 228 6.20 25.04 2.09
C LEU A 228 6.93 26.10 2.94
N MET A 229 7.35 25.70 4.15
CA MET A 229 8.23 26.51 4.99
C MET A 229 9.71 26.22 4.70
N LYS A 230 10.54 27.26 4.77
CA LYS A 230 11.99 27.08 4.76
C LYS A 230 12.43 26.47 6.09
N PRO A 231 13.48 25.62 6.11
CA PRO A 231 13.92 24.94 7.34
C PRO A 231 14.19 25.88 8.53
N TRP A 232 14.70 27.09 8.27
CA TRP A 232 15.03 28.09 9.30
C TRP A 232 13.84 28.96 9.75
N ASP A 233 12.70 28.89 9.06
CA ASP A 233 11.48 29.64 9.43
C ASP A 233 10.55 28.82 10.35
N THR A 234 10.97 27.60 10.72
CA THR A 234 10.16 26.66 11.50
C THR A 234 9.91 27.16 12.92
N ILE A 235 8.68 26.93 13.41
CA ILE A 235 8.24 27.36 14.75
C ILE A 235 7.88 26.11 15.54
N SER A 236 8.48 25.98 16.72
CA SER A 236 8.12 24.98 17.73
C SER A 236 7.56 25.70 18.94
N ILE A 237 6.43 25.23 19.45
CA ILE A 237 5.79 25.77 20.65
C ILE A 237 5.59 24.60 21.60
N GLY A 238 6.30 24.65 22.73
CA GLY A 238 6.21 23.62 23.76
C GLY A 238 4.94 23.71 24.57
N TRP A 239 4.55 22.59 25.15
CA TRP A 239 3.48 22.49 26.13
C TRP A 239 4.04 22.47 27.55
N ILE A 240 3.23 22.91 28.49
CA ILE A 240 3.54 22.80 29.92
C ILE A 240 2.43 22.05 30.61
N TYR A 241 2.74 21.39 31.73
CA TYR A 241 1.70 20.80 32.55
C TYR A 241 0.85 21.91 33.17
N PHE A 242 -0.46 21.70 33.15
CA PHE A 242 -1.39 22.65 33.72
C PHE A 242 -1.22 22.74 35.24
N GLU A 243 -0.98 23.95 35.72
CA GLU A 243 -1.01 24.34 37.13
C GLU A 243 -2.08 25.43 37.26
N SER A 244 -3.26 25.09 37.79
CA SER A 244 -4.33 26.09 37.97
C SER A 244 -3.89 27.12 38.99
N SER A 245 -3.85 28.38 38.57
CA SER A 245 -3.75 29.50 39.50
C SER A 245 -5.12 30.08 39.85
N GLY A 246 -6.14 29.84 39.02
CA GLY A 246 -7.48 30.41 39.15
C GLY A 246 -7.52 31.94 38.94
N VAL A 247 -6.39 32.53 38.56
CA VAL A 247 -6.17 33.97 38.43
C VAL A 247 -5.79 34.27 36.98
N GLY A 248 -6.47 35.24 36.39
CA GLY A 248 -6.26 35.63 35.00
C GLY A 248 -7.18 34.91 34.03
N LEU A 249 -6.72 34.83 32.78
CA LEU A 249 -7.48 34.37 31.62
C LEU A 249 -7.21 32.89 31.37
N GLU A 250 -8.23 32.05 31.46
CA GLU A 250 -8.12 30.61 31.18
C GLU A 250 -9.12 30.21 30.09
N ILE A 251 -8.64 29.52 29.04
CA ILE A 251 -9.48 28.99 27.97
C ILE A 251 -9.33 27.48 27.95
N TYR A 252 -10.44 26.78 28.16
CA TYR A 252 -10.52 25.34 28.10
C TYR A 252 -11.14 24.95 26.77
N THR A 253 -10.54 24.00 26.05
CA THR A 253 -11.05 23.50 24.76
C THR A 253 -11.22 22.00 24.83
N ASP A 254 -12.28 21.47 24.23
CA ASP A 254 -12.43 20.01 24.10
C ASP A 254 -13.18 19.61 22.83
N VAL A 255 -13.04 18.34 22.46
CA VAL A 255 -13.65 17.75 21.26
C VAL A 255 -14.25 16.40 21.61
N SER A 256 -15.48 16.18 21.16
CA SER A 256 -16.18 14.90 21.34
C SER A 256 -16.69 14.35 20.02
N LYS A 257 -16.77 13.02 19.93
CA LYS A 257 -17.37 12.31 18.80
C LYS A 257 -18.42 11.31 19.26
N ILE A 258 -19.66 11.50 18.79
CA ILE A 258 -20.81 10.66 19.12
C ILE A 258 -21.48 10.19 17.83
N ARG A 259 -21.56 8.88 17.58
CA ARG A 259 -22.27 8.29 16.41
C ARG A 259 -21.92 8.97 15.07
N ASN A 260 -20.64 9.21 14.81
CA ASN A 260 -20.08 9.94 13.65
C ASN A 260 -20.26 11.46 13.62
N GLN A 261 -20.87 12.03 14.64
CA GLN A 261 -20.99 13.47 14.79
C GLN A 261 -19.85 14.01 15.65
N VAL A 262 -19.13 15.01 15.16
CA VAL A 262 -18.05 15.66 15.90
C VAL A 262 -18.54 17.02 16.40
N GLY A 263 -18.31 17.28 17.68
CA GLY A 263 -18.54 18.56 18.33
C GLY A 263 -17.25 19.05 18.98
N ALA A 264 -16.99 20.33 18.86
CA ALA A 264 -15.89 21.01 19.52
C ALA A 264 -16.45 22.15 20.37
N SER A 265 -15.74 22.50 21.44
CA SER A 265 -16.13 23.59 22.31
C SER A 265 -14.91 24.35 22.81
N TYR A 266 -15.15 25.58 23.23
CA TYR A 266 -14.27 26.26 24.17
C TYR A 266 -15.09 26.92 25.26
N VAL A 267 -14.47 27.07 26.43
CA VAL A 267 -15.03 27.75 27.59
C VAL A 267 -14.00 28.73 28.11
N HIS A 268 -14.45 29.96 28.32
CA HIS A 268 -13.61 31.07 28.69
C HIS A 268 -13.89 31.47 30.14
N TYR A 269 -12.85 31.43 30.96
CA TYR A 269 -12.87 31.78 32.37
C TYR A 269 -12.01 33.02 32.63
N TYR A 270 -12.56 33.95 33.41
CA TYR A 270 -11.81 35.08 33.96
C TYR A 270 -11.91 35.05 35.48
N ASN A 271 -10.76 34.92 36.17
CA ASN A 271 -10.69 34.79 37.63
C ASN A 271 -11.66 33.73 38.19
N GLY A 272 -11.66 32.54 37.58
CA GLY A 272 -12.48 31.41 38.01
C GLY A 272 -13.98 31.48 37.67
N THR A 273 -14.44 32.55 36.99
CA THR A 273 -15.85 32.68 36.54
C THR A 273 -15.97 32.45 35.04
N GLU A 274 -16.90 31.59 34.60
CA GLU A 274 -17.24 31.41 33.18
C GLU A 274 -17.82 32.71 32.62
N THR A 275 -17.16 33.28 31.62
CA THR A 275 -17.56 34.55 30.99
C THR A 275 -18.10 34.36 29.59
N ASP A 276 -17.62 33.35 28.87
CA ASP A 276 -18.09 33.01 27.53
C ASP A 276 -17.93 31.52 27.24
N SER A 277 -18.71 31.00 26.30
CA SER A 277 -18.57 29.63 25.81
C SER A 277 -19.08 29.48 24.38
N CYS A 278 -18.47 28.57 23.63
CA CYS A 278 -18.86 28.29 22.25
C CYS A 278 -19.01 26.80 22.00
N LEU A 279 -19.98 26.46 21.15
CA LEU A 279 -20.29 25.10 20.74
C LEU A 279 -20.29 25.03 19.21
N ILE A 280 -19.34 24.28 18.65
CA ILE A 280 -19.11 24.15 17.22
C ILE A 280 -19.42 22.71 16.79
N ARG A 281 -20.43 22.55 15.95
CA ARG A 281 -20.74 21.28 15.28
C ARG A 281 -19.93 21.18 13.99
N LEU A 282 -19.09 20.16 13.87
CA LEU A 282 -18.34 19.90 12.63
C LEU A 282 -19.15 19.04 11.63
N GLY A 283 -18.71 18.90 10.39
CA GLY A 283 -19.31 17.97 9.42
C GLY A 283 -19.31 16.51 9.91
N ASN A 284 -20.24 15.70 9.41
CA ASN A 284 -20.35 14.27 9.76
C ASN A 284 -19.13 13.44 9.34
N GLN A 285 -18.38 13.95 8.37
CA GLN A 285 -17.16 13.32 7.91
C GLN A 285 -15.94 13.79 8.70
N SER A 286 -16.07 14.76 9.61
CA SER A 286 -14.92 15.26 10.35
C SER A 286 -14.36 14.21 11.33
N THR A 287 -13.07 14.35 11.62
CA THR A 287 -12.38 13.57 12.65
C THR A 287 -12.12 14.43 13.86
N VAL A 288 -11.96 13.82 15.04
CA VAL A 288 -11.59 14.54 16.28
C VAL A 288 -10.30 15.34 16.06
N PHE A 289 -9.34 14.76 15.34
CA PHE A 289 -8.06 15.39 15.00
C PHE A 289 -8.17 16.69 14.18
N MET A 290 -9.27 16.92 13.47
CA MET A 290 -9.48 18.18 12.73
C MET A 290 -9.91 19.33 13.64
N ALA A 291 -10.49 19.01 14.80
CA ALA A 291 -10.96 19.98 15.77
C ALA A 291 -10.02 20.12 16.98
N GLU A 292 -9.19 19.12 17.24
CA GLU A 292 -8.27 19.08 18.38
C GLU A 292 -6.89 19.61 18.00
N ILE A 293 -6.34 20.51 18.81
CA ILE A 293 -4.96 20.96 18.67
C ILE A 293 -4.03 19.84 19.19
N ASN A 294 -3.50 19.04 18.28
CA ASN A 294 -2.57 17.97 18.64
C ASN A 294 -1.21 18.53 19.11
N PRO A 295 -0.77 18.24 20.35
CA PRO A 295 0.49 18.75 20.87
C PRO A 295 1.71 18.42 20.00
N ASN A 296 1.78 17.20 19.47
CA ASN A 296 2.88 16.74 18.62
C ASN A 296 2.97 17.55 17.33
N ALA A 297 1.83 17.98 16.77
CA ALA A 297 1.81 18.82 15.57
C ALA A 297 2.34 20.24 15.85
N ILE A 298 2.00 20.79 17.02
CA ILE A 298 2.42 22.13 17.44
C ILE A 298 3.91 22.16 17.81
N GLU A 299 4.43 21.10 18.43
CA GLU A 299 5.85 20.98 18.77
C GLU A 299 6.73 20.66 17.56
N SER A 300 6.20 19.89 16.59
CA SER A 300 6.98 19.41 15.43
C SER A 300 7.52 20.55 14.56
N THR A 301 8.82 20.53 14.29
CA THR A 301 9.46 21.43 13.31
C THR A 301 9.23 21.00 11.85
N GLU A 302 8.67 19.81 11.64
CA GLU A 302 8.41 19.23 10.32
C GLU A 302 6.94 19.36 9.87
N GLU A 303 6.12 20.07 10.65
CA GLU A 303 4.72 20.30 10.32
C GLU A 303 4.58 21.14 9.04
N LYS A 304 3.70 20.69 8.14
CA LYS A 304 3.47 21.31 6.83
C LYS A 304 2.07 21.83 6.64
N ARG A 305 1.10 21.41 7.46
CA ARG A 305 -0.29 21.84 7.32
C ARG A 305 -0.41 23.32 7.62
N ARG A 306 -0.92 24.06 6.64
CA ARG A 306 -1.02 25.53 6.68
C ARG A 306 -1.79 26.02 7.90
N ILE A 307 -2.93 25.39 8.22
CA ILE A 307 -3.74 25.77 9.39
C ILE A 307 -2.95 25.68 10.69
N ILE A 308 -2.11 24.65 10.86
CA ILE A 308 -1.28 24.46 12.05
C ILE A 308 -0.13 25.48 12.06
N ILE A 309 0.48 25.76 10.91
CA ILE A 309 1.51 26.79 10.76
C ILE A 309 0.96 28.18 11.11
N GLU A 310 -0.25 28.52 10.65
CA GLU A 310 -0.91 29.78 10.98
C GLU A 310 -1.19 29.89 12.48
N ILE A 311 -1.66 28.81 13.13
CA ILE A 311 -1.83 28.74 14.58
C ILE A 311 -0.50 29.01 15.28
N LYS A 312 0.60 28.36 14.87
CA LYS A 312 1.94 28.59 15.43
C LYS A 312 2.40 30.03 15.29
N LYS A 313 2.21 30.63 14.10
CA LYS A 313 2.55 32.04 13.84
C LYS A 313 1.78 32.96 14.81
N LYS A 314 0.48 32.73 15.02
CA LYS A 314 -0.35 33.51 15.97
C LYS A 314 0.07 33.32 17.42
N LEU A 315 0.33 32.09 17.84
CA LEU A 315 0.76 31.78 19.20
C LEU A 315 2.12 32.43 19.51
N LYS A 316 3.06 32.45 18.55
CA LYS A 316 4.37 33.12 18.72
C LYS A 316 4.24 34.64 18.91
N LEU A 317 3.26 35.27 18.28
CA LEU A 317 3.02 36.72 18.36
C LEU A 317 2.24 37.13 19.62
N THR A 318 1.70 36.17 20.37
CA THR A 318 0.87 36.40 21.54
C THR A 318 1.53 35.86 22.80
N LYS A 319 1.12 36.36 23.97
CA LYS A 319 1.55 35.80 25.27
C LYS A 319 0.62 34.67 25.71
N ILE A 320 0.29 33.75 24.79
CA ILE A 320 -0.56 32.60 25.08
C ILE A 320 0.33 31.42 25.49
N GLN A 321 0.01 30.79 26.62
CA GLN A 321 0.69 29.60 27.11
C GLN A 321 -0.22 28.39 26.89
N LEU A 322 0.28 27.37 26.20
CA LEU A 322 -0.45 26.12 26.01
C LEU A 322 -0.17 25.19 27.19
N GLN A 323 -1.23 24.80 27.88
CA GLN A 323 -1.15 23.90 29.04
C GLN A 323 -1.98 22.65 28.78
N TRP A 324 -1.42 21.49 29.13
CA TRP A 324 -2.11 20.21 28.96
C TRP A 324 -2.71 19.73 30.29
N VAL A 325 -4.00 19.38 30.25
CA VAL A 325 -4.77 18.87 31.40
C VAL A 325 -5.15 17.41 31.12
N ARG A 326 -5.02 16.55 32.14
CA ARG A 326 -5.54 15.17 32.04
C ARG A 326 -7.07 15.17 32.04
N THR A 327 -7.65 14.43 31.10
CA THR A 327 -9.10 14.16 31.08
C THR A 327 -9.55 13.49 32.39
N HIS A 328 -10.74 13.85 32.87
CA HIS A 328 -11.38 13.27 34.06
C HIS A 328 -10.64 13.44 35.39
N ASN A 329 -9.87 14.53 35.53
CA ASN A 329 -9.15 14.86 36.76
C ASN A 329 -9.87 15.90 37.66
N GLY A 330 -11.17 16.15 37.46
CA GLY A 330 -11.94 17.08 38.31
C GLY A 330 -11.75 18.56 38.00
N THR A 331 -11.05 18.93 36.92
CA THR A 331 -10.86 20.35 36.55
C THR A 331 -12.15 20.89 35.94
N VAL A 332 -12.85 21.76 36.70
CA VAL A 332 -14.17 22.31 36.35
C VAL A 332 -14.25 22.85 34.92
N GLY A 333 -13.26 23.64 34.49
CA GLY A 333 -13.22 24.19 33.13
C GLY A 333 -13.11 23.13 32.04
N ASN A 334 -12.29 22.09 32.25
CA ASN A 334 -12.12 20.99 31.30
C ASN A 334 -13.37 20.11 31.22
N GLU A 335 -13.99 19.78 32.35
CA GLU A 335 -15.25 19.02 32.39
C GLU A 335 -16.40 19.78 31.74
N ARG A 336 -16.43 21.10 31.93
CA ARG A 336 -17.38 21.97 31.26
C ARG A 336 -17.18 21.98 29.75
N ALA A 337 -15.94 22.06 29.26
CA ALA A 337 -15.62 21.97 27.84
C ALA A 337 -16.06 20.62 27.25
N ASP A 338 -15.75 19.50 27.91
CA ASP A 338 -16.18 18.15 27.50
C ASP A 338 -17.71 18.04 27.38
N ALA A 339 -18.44 18.52 28.40
CA ALA A 339 -19.89 18.53 28.40
C ALA A 339 -20.45 19.36 27.22
N LEU A 340 -19.87 20.53 26.95
CA LEU A 340 -20.26 21.35 25.80
C LEU A 340 -19.89 20.72 24.46
N ALA A 341 -18.77 20.01 24.35
CA ALA A 341 -18.36 19.32 23.13
C ALA A 341 -19.32 18.17 22.79
N LYS A 342 -19.79 17.43 23.81
CA LYS A 342 -20.82 16.40 23.68
C LYS A 342 -22.17 16.97 23.25
N LEU A 343 -22.57 18.11 23.85
CA LEU A 343 -23.78 18.83 23.45
C LEU A 343 -23.66 19.35 22.01
N ALA A 344 -22.50 19.90 21.64
CA ALA A 344 -22.21 20.36 20.29
C ALA A 344 -22.33 19.20 19.30
N ALA A 345 -21.78 18.03 19.61
CA ALA A 345 -21.86 16.83 18.75
C ALA A 345 -23.30 16.32 18.55
N SER A 346 -24.24 16.72 19.40
CA SER A 346 -25.65 16.33 19.31
C SER A 346 -26.51 17.35 18.56
N LYS A 347 -25.94 18.48 18.11
CA LYS A 347 -26.65 19.47 17.29
C LYS A 347 -26.88 18.94 15.87
N ASP A 348 -28.07 19.19 15.34
CA ASP A 348 -28.42 18.89 13.96
C ASP A 348 -27.75 19.84 12.96
N GLN A 349 -27.63 21.12 13.33
CA GLN A 349 -27.04 22.14 12.47
C GLN A 349 -25.52 22.08 12.49
N ILE A 350 -24.91 21.87 11.31
CA ILE A 350 -23.46 21.90 11.10
C ILE A 350 -22.98 23.36 11.07
N ASN A 351 -21.99 23.69 11.88
CA ASN A 351 -21.36 25.01 11.92
C ASN A 351 -20.18 25.13 10.95
N THR A 352 -19.41 24.06 10.77
CA THR A 352 -18.20 24.06 9.94
C THR A 352 -17.97 22.68 9.34
N GLU A 353 -17.48 22.62 8.11
CA GLU A 353 -17.21 21.36 7.45
C GLU A 353 -15.84 21.40 6.77
N PHE A 354 -15.11 20.29 6.88
CA PHE A 354 -13.82 20.11 6.25
C PHE A 354 -13.93 19.08 5.12
N GLY A 355 -13.14 19.28 4.08
CA GLY A 355 -12.95 18.27 3.04
C GLY A 355 -12.31 17.01 3.63
N ALA A 356 -12.39 15.90 2.89
CA ALA A 356 -11.79 14.65 3.35
C ALA A 356 -10.26 14.81 3.55
N SER A 357 -9.78 14.42 4.73
CA SER A 357 -8.34 14.38 5.03
C SER A 357 -7.59 13.33 4.20
N GLU A 358 -6.28 13.48 4.12
CA GLU A 358 -5.37 12.47 3.58
C GLU A 358 -5.64 11.07 4.18
N ALA A 359 -5.80 11.00 5.51
CA ALA A 359 -6.05 9.75 6.21
C ALA A 359 -7.37 9.09 5.77
N GLN A 360 -8.41 9.90 5.58
CA GLN A 360 -9.71 9.42 5.09
C GLN A 360 -9.63 8.97 3.64
N VAL A 361 -8.91 9.69 2.78
CA VAL A 361 -8.69 9.27 1.39
C VAL A 361 -7.93 7.94 1.33
N ARG A 362 -6.89 7.76 2.14
CA ARG A 362 -6.17 6.48 2.26
C ARG A 362 -7.08 5.35 2.74
N TYR A 363 -7.93 5.63 3.72
CA TYR A 363 -8.91 4.66 4.24
C TYR A 363 -9.93 4.26 3.17
N ARG A 364 -10.55 5.23 2.48
CA ARG A 364 -11.47 4.99 1.35
C ARG A 364 -10.80 4.17 0.25
N GLY A 365 -9.54 4.47 -0.08
CA GLY A 365 -8.77 3.68 -1.05
C GLY A 365 -8.56 2.22 -0.63
N LYS A 366 -8.37 1.96 0.68
CA LYS A 366 -8.26 0.60 1.22
C LYS A 366 -9.60 -0.14 1.17
N GLU A 367 -10.71 0.53 1.46
CA GLU A 367 -12.06 -0.04 1.31
C GLU A 367 -12.36 -0.37 -0.15
N LEU A 368 -12.05 0.55 -1.08
CA LEU A 368 -12.22 0.31 -2.51
C LEU A 368 -11.35 -0.85 -3.01
N LEU A 369 -10.14 -1.03 -2.47
CA LEU A 369 -9.29 -2.19 -2.77
C LEU A 369 -9.95 -3.50 -2.33
N ALA A 370 -10.56 -3.52 -1.13
CA ALA A 370 -11.29 -4.68 -0.65
C ALA A 370 -12.48 -5.00 -1.55
N THR A 371 -13.26 -3.99 -1.94
CA THR A 371 -14.43 -4.13 -2.84
C THR A 371 -14.02 -4.66 -4.22
N LYS A 372 -13.06 -4.01 -4.90
CA LYS A 372 -12.57 -4.46 -6.22
C LYS A 372 -11.97 -5.87 -6.15
N TRP A 373 -11.28 -6.20 -5.05
CA TRP A 373 -10.75 -7.54 -4.86
C TRP A 373 -11.87 -8.58 -4.65
N GLN A 374 -12.90 -8.25 -3.87
CA GLN A 374 -14.07 -9.10 -3.66
C GLN A 374 -14.84 -9.33 -4.96
N GLU A 375 -15.09 -8.30 -5.75
CA GLU A 375 -15.73 -8.43 -7.08
C GLU A 375 -14.93 -9.37 -7.98
N ARG A 376 -13.62 -9.17 -8.03
CA ARG A 376 -12.72 -10.03 -8.78
C ARG A 376 -12.76 -11.48 -8.28
N TRP A 377 -12.87 -11.69 -6.97
CA TRP A 377 -12.96 -13.03 -6.38
C TRP A 377 -14.29 -13.69 -6.75
N ASN A 378 -15.40 -12.97 -6.61
CA ASN A 378 -16.73 -13.45 -6.96
C ASN A 378 -16.81 -13.88 -8.43
N ASN A 379 -16.25 -13.07 -9.34
CA ASN A 379 -16.31 -13.29 -10.79
C ASN A 379 -15.30 -14.33 -11.32
N SER A 380 -14.43 -14.90 -10.48
CA SER A 380 -13.52 -15.94 -10.94
C SER A 380 -14.26 -17.24 -11.33
N GLU A 381 -13.96 -17.82 -12.49
CA GLU A 381 -14.46 -19.15 -12.87
C GLU A 381 -13.66 -20.29 -12.22
N LYS A 382 -12.54 -19.97 -11.54
CA LYS A 382 -11.60 -20.93 -10.97
C LYS A 382 -11.89 -21.14 -9.48
N GLU A 383 -11.37 -22.25 -8.95
CA GLU A 383 -11.30 -22.51 -7.50
C GLU A 383 -12.66 -22.66 -6.80
N SER A 384 -13.60 -23.39 -7.41
CA SER A 384 -14.93 -23.68 -6.83
C SER A 384 -14.86 -24.17 -5.38
N TRP A 385 -13.87 -25.02 -5.07
CA TRP A 385 -13.61 -25.49 -3.72
C TRP A 385 -13.21 -24.37 -2.75
N THR A 386 -12.16 -23.62 -3.10
CA THR A 386 -11.64 -22.54 -2.25
C THR A 386 -12.71 -21.46 -2.01
N LYS A 387 -13.58 -21.19 -3.00
CA LYS A 387 -14.74 -20.29 -2.87
C LYS A 387 -15.81 -20.80 -1.91
N LYS A 388 -16.06 -22.12 -1.90
CA LYS A 388 -16.99 -22.73 -0.96
C LYS A 388 -16.55 -22.48 0.49
N VAL A 389 -15.24 -22.56 0.74
CA VAL A 389 -14.63 -22.30 2.05
C VAL A 389 -14.54 -20.80 2.36
N PHE A 390 -14.10 -20.00 1.39
CA PHE A 390 -13.82 -18.58 1.56
C PHE A 390 -14.70 -17.72 0.66
N LYS A 391 -15.87 -17.33 1.17
CA LYS A 391 -16.80 -16.43 0.47
C LYS A 391 -16.27 -14.99 0.38
N GLU A 392 -15.60 -14.54 1.44
CA GLU A 392 -15.08 -13.18 1.55
C GLU A 392 -13.55 -13.13 1.42
N VAL A 393 -13.01 -12.03 0.92
CA VAL A 393 -11.58 -11.69 0.99
C VAL A 393 -11.28 -10.94 2.30
N LYS A 394 -10.12 -11.21 2.92
CA LYS A 394 -9.72 -10.54 4.18
C LYS A 394 -8.21 -10.27 4.19
N PHE A 395 -7.80 -9.03 4.43
CA PHE A 395 -6.38 -8.66 4.51
C PHE A 395 -5.65 -9.32 5.68
N SER A 396 -6.35 -9.62 6.78
CA SER A 396 -5.78 -10.33 7.93
C SER A 396 -5.64 -11.83 7.72
N ARG A 397 -6.09 -12.39 6.59
CA ARG A 397 -6.16 -13.85 6.40
C ARG A 397 -4.76 -14.48 6.35
N LEU A 398 -4.55 -15.45 7.23
CA LEU A 398 -3.47 -16.45 7.26
C LEU A 398 -3.96 -17.65 8.10
N TYR A 399 -4.70 -18.59 7.48
CA TYR A 399 -5.37 -19.65 8.24
C TYR A 399 -4.56 -20.95 8.33
N GLY A 400 -4.11 -21.50 7.21
CA GLY A 400 -3.50 -22.84 7.16
C GLY A 400 -1.97 -22.82 7.09
N ASN A 401 -1.39 -23.98 7.42
CA ASN A 401 0.01 -24.32 7.16
C ASN A 401 0.14 -25.16 5.87
N PHE A 402 1.33 -25.66 5.55
CA PHE A 402 1.57 -26.50 4.37
C PHE A 402 0.59 -27.66 4.21
N TYR A 403 0.24 -28.36 5.30
CA TYR A 403 -0.71 -29.46 5.25
C TYR A 403 -2.12 -28.91 5.05
N TYR A 404 -2.55 -28.01 5.92
CA TYR A 404 -3.94 -27.57 5.93
C TYR A 404 -4.32 -26.77 4.69
N ASN A 405 -3.40 -26.02 4.10
CA ASN A 405 -3.67 -25.30 2.86
C ASN A 405 -3.98 -26.24 1.69
N GLN A 406 -3.55 -27.51 1.72
CA GLN A 406 -3.97 -28.52 0.73
C GLN A 406 -5.48 -28.80 0.83
N VAL A 407 -5.99 -28.88 2.07
CA VAL A 407 -7.43 -29.02 2.34
C VAL A 407 -8.16 -27.78 1.86
N LEU A 408 -7.64 -26.59 2.13
CA LEU A 408 -8.29 -25.33 1.75
C LEU A 408 -8.38 -25.11 0.24
N THR A 409 -7.47 -25.71 -0.54
CA THR A 409 -7.41 -25.50 -1.99
C THR A 409 -7.82 -26.72 -2.80
N SER A 410 -8.09 -27.88 -2.19
CA SER A 410 -8.25 -29.15 -2.93
C SER A 410 -7.05 -29.52 -3.80
N HIS A 411 -5.86 -29.08 -3.41
CA HIS A 411 -4.62 -29.33 -4.13
C HIS A 411 -3.58 -30.02 -3.26
N GLY A 412 -2.96 -31.07 -3.79
CA GLY A 412 -1.83 -31.72 -3.13
C GLY A 412 -1.92 -33.23 -3.16
N VAL A 413 -1.87 -33.84 -1.97
CA VAL A 413 -1.70 -35.28 -1.79
C VAL A 413 -2.92 -36.11 -2.22
N PHE A 414 -4.11 -35.52 -2.36
CA PHE A 414 -5.34 -36.26 -2.66
C PHE A 414 -5.32 -36.94 -4.04
N GLY A 415 -5.77 -38.19 -4.12
CA GLY A 415 -5.81 -39.00 -5.34
C GLY A 415 -6.65 -38.35 -6.44
N ALA A 416 -7.78 -37.72 -6.10
CA ALA A 416 -8.58 -36.95 -7.05
C ALA A 416 -7.78 -35.82 -7.72
N HIS A 417 -6.97 -35.10 -6.93
CA HIS A 417 -6.08 -34.06 -7.45
C HIS A 417 -4.96 -34.66 -8.30
N GLN A 418 -4.32 -35.75 -7.84
CA GLN A 418 -3.22 -36.38 -8.55
C GLN A 418 -3.65 -36.99 -9.89
N LYS A 419 -4.83 -37.60 -9.95
CA LYS A 419 -5.43 -38.09 -11.20
C LYS A 419 -5.69 -36.95 -12.18
N ARG A 420 -6.35 -35.87 -11.72
CA ARG A 420 -6.69 -34.72 -12.56
C ARG A 420 -5.45 -34.01 -13.13
N LEU A 421 -4.41 -33.85 -12.33
CA LEU A 421 -3.26 -33.02 -12.70
C LEU A 421 -2.10 -33.80 -13.32
N PHE A 422 -1.91 -35.06 -12.92
CA PHE A 422 -0.75 -35.87 -13.31
C PHE A 422 -1.12 -37.22 -13.94
N GLY A 423 -2.42 -37.53 -14.13
CA GLY A 423 -2.86 -38.79 -14.74
C GLY A 423 -2.64 -40.04 -13.89
N LYS A 424 -2.37 -39.90 -12.59
CA LYS A 424 -2.18 -41.02 -11.66
C LYS A 424 -3.49 -41.75 -11.35
N GLU A 425 -3.40 -42.94 -10.75
CA GLU A 425 -4.56 -43.57 -10.14
C GLU A 425 -5.15 -42.67 -9.05
N GLY A 426 -6.48 -42.51 -9.09
CA GLY A 426 -7.19 -41.57 -8.22
C GLY A 426 -7.89 -42.22 -7.04
N GLY A 427 -7.91 -43.55 -6.95
CA GLY A 427 -8.62 -44.29 -5.92
C GLY A 427 -7.93 -44.23 -4.56
N CYS A 428 -8.69 -44.56 -3.52
CA CYS A 428 -8.16 -44.72 -2.17
C CYS A 428 -7.93 -46.20 -1.87
N SER A 429 -6.91 -46.52 -1.07
CA SER A 429 -6.62 -47.89 -0.63
C SER A 429 -7.76 -48.56 0.16
N CYS A 430 -8.75 -47.80 0.63
CA CYS A 430 -9.95 -48.36 1.25
C CYS A 430 -10.99 -48.89 0.24
N GLY A 431 -10.70 -48.84 -1.06
CA GLY A 431 -11.58 -49.28 -2.15
C GLY A 431 -12.45 -48.19 -2.78
N GLU A 432 -12.33 -46.92 -2.36
CA GLU A 432 -13.05 -45.81 -2.97
C GLU A 432 -12.47 -45.49 -4.36
N GLN A 433 -13.34 -45.32 -5.36
CA GLN A 433 -12.91 -45.06 -6.75
C GLN A 433 -12.20 -43.72 -6.94
N LEU A 434 -12.55 -42.72 -6.12
CA LEU A 434 -11.96 -41.39 -6.18
C LEU A 434 -11.71 -40.81 -4.78
N GLU A 435 -10.44 -40.64 -4.46
CA GLU A 435 -9.99 -40.12 -3.18
C GLU A 435 -10.09 -38.58 -3.14
N THR A 436 -11.26 -38.07 -2.73
CA THR A 436 -11.51 -36.63 -2.51
C THR A 436 -11.16 -36.20 -1.08
N ILE A 437 -11.19 -34.88 -0.82
CA ILE A 437 -11.03 -34.34 0.54
C ILE A 437 -12.14 -34.87 1.45
N GLU A 438 -13.39 -34.79 1.02
CA GLU A 438 -14.53 -35.25 1.83
C GLU A 438 -14.43 -36.74 2.10
N HIS A 439 -13.98 -37.53 1.13
CA HIS A 439 -13.70 -38.94 1.36
C HIS A 439 -12.65 -39.09 2.47
N ILE A 440 -11.45 -38.51 2.32
CA ILE A 440 -10.35 -38.68 3.27
C ILE A 440 -10.69 -38.18 4.68
N LEU A 441 -11.25 -36.97 4.78
CA LEU A 441 -11.45 -36.30 6.06
C LEU A 441 -12.75 -36.71 6.76
N LEU A 442 -13.78 -37.15 6.04
CA LEU A 442 -15.10 -37.40 6.63
C LEU A 442 -15.58 -38.85 6.53
N LYS A 443 -15.14 -39.63 5.53
CA LYS A 443 -15.76 -40.94 5.21
C LYS A 443 -14.80 -42.12 5.26
N CYS A 444 -13.52 -41.90 4.99
CA CYS A 444 -12.54 -42.95 4.72
C CYS A 444 -12.33 -43.83 5.96
N LYS A 445 -12.59 -45.13 5.84
CA LYS A 445 -12.50 -46.09 6.95
C LYS A 445 -11.09 -46.23 7.53
N ILE A 446 -10.05 -46.01 6.71
CA ILE A 446 -8.64 -46.06 7.14
C ILE A 446 -8.37 -45.02 8.24
N TRP A 447 -8.92 -43.81 8.06
CA TRP A 447 -8.70 -42.67 8.96
C TRP A 447 -9.75 -42.57 10.07
N GLY A 448 -10.43 -43.67 10.39
CA GLY A 448 -11.47 -43.71 11.42
C GLY A 448 -10.95 -43.29 12.79
N LYS A 449 -9.80 -43.85 13.19
CA LYS A 449 -9.20 -43.62 14.51
C LYS A 449 -8.82 -42.16 14.75
N GLU A 450 -8.33 -41.48 13.71
CA GLU A 450 -7.97 -40.05 13.76
C GLU A 450 -9.18 -39.13 13.94
N ARG A 451 -10.40 -39.65 13.78
CA ARG A 451 -11.66 -38.93 13.98
C ARG A 451 -12.36 -39.28 15.28
N ASP A 452 -11.84 -40.22 16.08
CA ASP A 452 -12.52 -40.69 17.31
C ASP A 452 -12.72 -39.54 18.32
N ASP A 453 -11.77 -38.61 18.41
CA ASP A 453 -11.82 -37.43 19.27
C ASP A 453 -12.60 -36.25 18.66
N TRP A 454 -13.21 -36.42 17.48
CA TRP A 454 -13.93 -35.33 16.82
C TRP A 454 -15.38 -35.28 17.31
N PRO A 455 -15.91 -34.09 17.65
CA PRO A 455 -17.32 -33.92 17.95
C PRO A 455 -18.28 -34.54 16.93
N LYS A 456 -19.11 -35.48 17.39
CA LYS A 456 -20.09 -36.20 16.58
C LYS A 456 -21.11 -35.29 15.88
N SER A 457 -21.33 -34.08 16.42
CA SER A 457 -22.21 -33.05 15.85
C SER A 457 -21.76 -32.52 14.48
N TRP A 458 -20.58 -32.88 14.00
CA TRP A 458 -20.06 -32.45 12.71
C TRP A 458 -20.49 -33.30 11.52
N LEU A 459 -20.94 -34.54 11.74
CA LEU A 459 -21.41 -35.40 10.65
C LEU A 459 -22.60 -34.79 9.88
N GLN A 460 -23.26 -33.80 10.48
CA GLN A 460 -24.39 -33.05 9.91
C GLN A 460 -24.00 -31.70 9.30
N LYS A 461 -22.73 -31.27 9.42
CA LYS A 461 -22.25 -29.97 8.93
C LYS A 461 -21.55 -30.11 7.58
N ASP A 462 -21.69 -29.10 6.74
CA ASP A 462 -20.91 -29.04 5.50
C ASP A 462 -19.42 -28.83 5.84
N ILE A 463 -18.54 -29.40 5.03
CA ILE A 463 -17.10 -29.29 5.23
C ILE A 463 -16.63 -27.84 5.29
N SER A 464 -17.27 -26.92 4.56
CA SER A 464 -16.96 -25.49 4.59
C SER A 464 -17.15 -24.84 5.97
N ASP A 465 -18.09 -25.33 6.77
CA ASP A 465 -18.29 -24.89 8.16
C ASP A 465 -17.27 -25.53 9.11
N LEU A 466 -16.84 -26.77 8.81
CA LEU A 466 -15.88 -27.50 9.62
C LEU A 466 -14.46 -26.97 9.48
N VAL A 467 -14.11 -26.41 8.32
CA VAL A 467 -12.76 -25.91 8.05
C VAL A 467 -12.27 -24.90 9.10
N PHE A 468 -13.18 -24.13 9.68
CA PHE A 468 -12.83 -23.10 10.66
C PHE A 468 -12.72 -23.62 12.10
N TYR A 469 -13.13 -24.86 12.35
CA TYR A 469 -13.15 -25.44 13.68
C TYR A 469 -11.79 -26.03 14.07
N SER A 470 -11.25 -25.62 15.22
CA SER A 470 -9.86 -25.90 15.60
C SER A 470 -9.52 -27.40 15.72
N PRO A 471 -10.31 -28.23 16.44
CA PRO A 471 -10.08 -29.67 16.45
C PRO A 471 -10.20 -30.36 15.07
N PHE A 472 -11.10 -29.91 14.19
CA PHE A 472 -11.19 -30.42 12.81
C PHE A 472 -9.90 -30.12 12.05
N LYS A 473 -9.40 -28.89 12.17
CA LYS A 473 -8.12 -28.48 11.58
C LYS A 473 -6.96 -29.34 12.08
N LYS A 474 -6.87 -29.58 13.39
CA LYS A 474 -5.82 -30.40 13.99
C LYS A 474 -5.86 -31.83 13.46
N GLY A 475 -7.00 -32.50 13.53
CA GLY A 475 -7.16 -33.87 13.04
C GLY A 475 -6.92 -33.99 11.53
N SER A 476 -7.38 -33.02 10.74
CA SER A 476 -7.09 -32.97 9.30
C SER A 476 -5.59 -32.89 9.02
N ILE A 477 -4.84 -32.07 9.76
CA ILE A 477 -3.38 -31.98 9.62
C ILE A 477 -2.72 -33.33 9.93
N ASP A 478 -3.18 -34.02 10.98
CA ASP A 478 -2.60 -35.31 11.38
C ASP A 478 -2.87 -36.40 10.35
N ILE A 479 -4.09 -36.46 9.79
CA ILE A 479 -4.42 -37.34 8.66
C ILE A 479 -3.51 -37.02 7.46
N LEU A 480 -3.36 -35.75 7.08
CA LEU A 480 -2.54 -35.38 5.93
C LEU A 480 -1.04 -35.69 6.13
N LYS A 481 -0.50 -35.58 7.35
CA LYS A 481 0.87 -35.98 7.65
C LYS A 481 1.07 -37.49 7.40
N LYS A 482 0.14 -38.31 7.89
CA LYS A 482 0.19 -39.77 7.71
C LYS A 482 0.01 -40.16 6.24
N LEU A 483 -0.99 -39.57 5.56
CA LEU A 483 -1.26 -39.80 4.15
C LEU A 483 -0.09 -39.40 3.24
N MET A 484 0.60 -38.29 3.55
CA MET A 484 1.80 -37.92 2.81
C MET A 484 2.95 -38.88 3.06
N SER A 485 3.14 -39.33 4.30
CA SER A 485 4.22 -40.26 4.67
C SER A 485 4.04 -41.60 3.96
N SER A 486 2.82 -42.15 3.95
CA SER A 486 2.53 -43.43 3.30
C SER A 486 2.80 -43.43 1.79
N ARG A 487 2.69 -42.26 1.14
CA ARG A 487 2.94 -42.09 -0.29
C ARG A 487 4.39 -41.79 -0.67
N LEU A 488 5.23 -41.44 0.30
CA LEU A 488 6.67 -41.27 0.09
C LEU A 488 7.42 -42.59 0.23
N THR A 489 6.82 -43.55 0.93
CA THR A 489 7.36 -44.90 1.17
C THR A 489 6.86 -45.95 0.17
N SER A 490 5.89 -45.59 -0.68
CA SER A 490 5.35 -46.38 -1.80
C SER A 490 5.91 -45.89 -3.12
#